data_AF-A0A067TBX8-F1
#
_entry.id   AF-A0A067TBX8-F1
#
_cell.length_a   1.000
_cell.length_b   1.000
_cell.length_c   1.000
_cell.angle_alpha   90.00
_cell.angle_beta   90.00
_cell.angle_gamma   90.00
#
_symmetry.space_group_name_H-M   'P 1'
#
loop_
_entity.id
_entity.type
_entity.pdbx_description
1 polymer ?
#
loop_
_entity_poly.entity_id
_entity_poly.type
_entity_poly.pdbx_seq_one_letter_code
_entity_poly.pdbx_strand_id
1 'polypeptide(L)'
;MRLAANTRPSIRTAADVLTYAVNHGLAFQIGIKAESFAKFHPRQLSTMERQTVKHYYTAGYLDEPFSLSGRQPFVLTYRARMLDLLGRPHAPAYVGLGGPYSWVARRYGGVELAHKYMSGPSIQVTRHSRGENDSDERFFLGIHWDEVSLREKQLLLGYVQGSNGGADRWMYPPPEVLKGACHHWSGIWTSTMEDMFQYITKSVDNGTATPKSKSKWLHDVFRPFNTCRPPYHLSEENVTEIRLLCEFYQVPTNWDRVAISSLSIPEWREI
;
A
#
# COMPACT_ATOMS: atom_id res chain seq x y z
N MET A 1 -0.02 -12.50 -3.01
CA MET A 1 0.90 -12.68 -4.15
C MET A 1 0.42 -13.86 -5.00
N ARG A 2 -0.71 -13.67 -5.68
CA ARG A 2 -1.40 -14.76 -6.37
C ARG A 2 -1.44 -14.41 -7.84
N LEU A 3 -0.83 -15.29 -8.63
CA LEU A 3 -0.99 -15.44 -10.08
C LEU A 3 0.01 -14.89 -11.13
N ALA A 4 1.27 -14.65 -10.80
CA ALA A 4 2.20 -14.24 -11.87
C ALA A 4 3.64 -14.70 -11.80
N ALA A 5 4.14 -15.17 -10.65
CA ALA A 5 5.56 -15.50 -10.56
C ALA A 5 5.95 -16.66 -11.51
N ASN A 6 5.14 -17.71 -11.58
CA ASN A 6 5.51 -18.92 -12.33
C ASN A 6 5.03 -18.90 -13.79
N THR A 7 4.11 -18.00 -14.12
CA THR A 7 3.52 -17.88 -15.47
C THR A 7 4.20 -16.81 -16.31
N ARG A 8 5.19 -16.10 -15.75
CA ARG A 8 5.95 -15.07 -16.45
C ARG A 8 7.43 -15.47 -16.55
N PRO A 9 7.98 -15.60 -17.78
CA PRO A 9 9.39 -15.93 -17.98
C PRO A 9 10.38 -14.95 -17.33
N SER A 10 9.91 -13.73 -17.02
CA SER A 10 10.68 -12.65 -16.43
C SER A 10 10.80 -12.70 -14.91
N ILE A 11 10.08 -13.58 -14.21
CA ILE A 11 10.16 -13.71 -12.75
C ILE A 11 10.99 -14.94 -12.41
N ARG A 12 12.21 -14.72 -11.93
CA ARG A 12 13.19 -15.80 -11.65
C ARG A 12 13.71 -15.76 -10.23
N THR A 13 13.61 -14.63 -9.57
CA THR A 13 14.16 -14.39 -8.24
C THR A 13 13.09 -13.86 -7.28
N ALA A 14 13.34 -13.98 -5.98
CA ALA A 14 12.52 -13.31 -4.96
C ALA A 14 12.44 -11.79 -5.18
N ALA A 15 13.51 -11.17 -5.69
CA ALA A 15 13.52 -9.76 -6.03
C ALA A 15 12.54 -9.42 -7.16
N ASP A 16 12.46 -10.26 -8.20
CA ASP A 16 11.50 -10.08 -9.30
C ASP A 16 10.06 -10.20 -8.81
N VAL A 17 9.82 -11.18 -7.93
CA VAL A 17 8.52 -11.42 -7.30
C VAL A 17 8.06 -10.19 -6.49
N LEU A 18 8.93 -9.64 -5.65
CA LEU A 18 8.61 -8.49 -4.82
C LEU A 18 8.47 -7.21 -5.67
N THR A 19 9.34 -7.04 -6.68
CA THR A 19 9.23 -5.95 -7.66
C THR A 19 7.90 -6.02 -8.41
N TYR A 20 7.48 -7.23 -8.81
CA TYR A 20 6.19 -7.46 -9.42
C TYR A 20 5.05 -7.05 -8.48
N ALA A 21 5.11 -7.46 -7.20
CA ALA A 21 4.13 -7.11 -6.20
C ALA A 21 4.00 -5.58 -6.02
N VAL A 22 5.13 -4.86 -5.94
CA VAL A 22 5.13 -3.39 -5.88
C VAL A 22 4.48 -2.78 -7.13
N ASN A 23 4.89 -3.23 -8.32
CA ASN A 23 4.42 -2.66 -9.57
C ASN A 23 2.92 -2.88 -9.81
N HIS A 24 2.38 -3.99 -9.32
CA HIS A 24 0.96 -4.35 -9.46
C HIS A 24 0.15 -4.06 -8.18
N GLY A 25 0.70 -3.26 -7.26
CA GLY A 25 0.01 -2.84 -6.03
C GLY A 25 -0.51 -4.02 -5.20
N LEU A 26 0.21 -5.13 -5.16
CA LEU A 26 -0.14 -6.26 -4.31
C LEU A 26 0.30 -5.98 -2.89
N ALA A 27 -0.56 -6.33 -1.92
CA ALA A 27 -0.20 -6.21 -0.52
C ALA A 27 0.78 -7.32 -0.10
N PHE A 28 1.83 -6.95 0.64
CA PHE A 28 2.79 -7.84 1.28
C PHE A 28 3.59 -7.07 2.34
N GLN A 29 4.16 -7.78 3.31
CA GLN A 29 4.99 -7.21 4.38
C GLN A 29 6.41 -7.81 4.30
N ILE A 30 7.43 -6.99 4.63
CA ILE A 30 8.80 -7.45 4.81
C ILE A 30 9.14 -7.32 6.30
N GLY A 31 9.19 -8.46 6.99
CA GLY A 31 9.56 -8.53 8.40
C GLY A 31 11.00 -8.97 8.60
N ILE A 32 11.60 -8.56 9.72
CA ILE A 32 12.93 -9.02 10.16
C ILE A 32 12.85 -9.50 11.62
N LYS A 33 13.73 -10.44 11.98
CA LYS A 33 13.90 -10.85 13.37
C LYS A 33 14.58 -9.76 14.19
N ALA A 34 14.25 -9.68 15.48
CA ALA A 34 14.84 -8.73 16.43
C ALA A 34 16.39 -8.77 16.44
N GLU A 35 16.98 -9.97 16.37
CA GLU A 35 18.44 -10.19 16.29
C GLU A 35 19.11 -9.48 15.10
N SER A 36 18.34 -9.15 14.05
CA SER A 36 18.84 -8.48 12.86
C SER A 36 18.64 -6.95 12.88
N PHE A 37 18.01 -6.37 13.89
CA PHE A 37 17.72 -4.92 13.93
C PHE A 37 18.96 -4.05 13.71
N ALA A 38 20.11 -4.45 14.28
CA ALA A 38 21.37 -3.72 14.14
C ALA A 38 21.86 -3.62 12.68
N LYS A 39 21.46 -4.54 11.79
CA LYS A 39 21.83 -4.52 10.36
C LYS A 39 21.05 -3.48 9.55
N PHE A 40 19.83 -3.16 9.99
CA PHE A 40 18.92 -2.23 9.32
C PHE A 40 18.91 -0.84 9.99
N HIS A 41 19.58 -0.72 11.14
CA HIS A 41 19.73 0.55 11.82
C HIS A 41 20.67 1.50 11.06
N PRO A 42 20.26 2.74 10.74
CA PRO A 42 21.17 3.72 10.17
C PRO A 42 22.27 4.06 11.18
N ARG A 43 23.54 3.97 10.74
CA ARG A 43 24.71 4.19 11.62
C ARG A 43 24.72 5.59 12.26
N GLN A 44 24.17 6.58 11.58
CA GLN A 44 24.01 7.94 12.09
C GLN A 44 22.64 8.47 11.69
N LEU A 45 21.92 9.04 12.67
CA LEU A 45 20.75 9.88 12.41
C LEU A 45 21.17 11.34 12.54
N SER A 46 20.77 12.15 11.57
CA SER A 46 20.87 13.60 11.65
C SER A 46 20.11 14.13 12.87
N THR A 47 20.48 15.32 13.35
CA THR A 47 19.78 15.97 14.47
C THR A 47 18.30 16.19 14.16
N MET A 48 17.99 16.56 12.91
CA MET A 48 16.63 16.76 12.44
C MET A 48 15.83 15.46 12.51
N GLU A 49 16.35 14.36 11.96
CA GLU A 49 15.67 13.06 12.02
C GLU A 49 15.39 12.64 13.47
N ARG A 50 16.35 12.82 14.39
CA ARG A 50 16.12 12.51 15.81
C ARG A 50 14.97 13.30 16.42
N GLN A 51 14.88 14.59 16.10
CA GLN A 51 13.82 15.46 16.62
C GLN A 51 12.45 15.08 16.04
N THR A 52 12.36 14.86 14.73
CA THR A 52 11.10 14.52 14.06
C THR A 52 10.60 13.14 14.49
N VAL A 53 11.51 12.17 14.57
CA VAL A 53 11.22 10.79 15.02
C VAL A 53 10.69 10.75 16.44
N LYS A 54 11.30 11.52 17.35
CA LYS A 54 10.84 11.60 18.74
C LYS A 54 9.40 12.10 18.81
N HIS A 55 9.03 13.07 17.96
CA HIS A 55 7.68 13.62 17.93
C HIS A 55 6.64 12.57 17.53
N TYR A 56 6.79 11.95 16.36
CA TYR A 56 5.82 10.96 15.84
C TYR A 56 5.73 9.70 16.71
N TYR A 57 6.82 9.34 17.38
CA TYR A 57 6.89 8.15 18.22
C TYR A 57 6.79 8.48 19.72
N THR A 58 6.14 9.60 20.07
CA THR A 58 5.69 9.85 21.44
C THR A 58 4.42 9.04 21.72
N ALA A 59 4.22 8.57 22.95
CA ALA A 59 2.98 7.89 23.33
C ALA A 59 1.80 8.88 23.28
N GLY A 60 0.67 8.47 22.70
CA GLY A 60 -0.51 9.32 22.57
C GLY A 60 -0.45 10.36 21.43
N TYR A 61 0.61 10.37 20.62
CA TYR A 61 0.63 11.18 19.40
C TYR A 61 -0.48 10.70 18.46
N LEU A 62 -1.29 11.65 17.96
CA LEU A 62 -2.35 11.40 16.99
C LEU A 62 -2.30 12.46 15.92
N ASP A 63 -2.37 12.03 14.66
CA ASP A 63 -2.49 12.95 13.55
C ASP A 63 -3.85 13.63 13.53
N GLU A 64 -3.83 14.96 13.32
CA GLU A 64 -5.04 15.75 13.18
C GLU A 64 -5.78 15.39 11.89
N PRO A 65 -7.10 15.13 11.95
CA PRO A 65 -7.89 14.86 10.76
C PRO A 65 -8.03 16.13 9.89
N PHE A 66 -8.29 15.95 8.61
CA PHE A 66 -8.64 17.09 7.76
C PHE A 66 -9.99 17.69 8.16
N SER A 67 -10.09 19.01 8.03
CA SER A 67 -11.35 19.76 8.12
C SER A 67 -11.56 20.60 6.86
N LEU A 68 -12.81 20.68 6.41
CA LEU A 68 -13.23 21.55 5.29
C LEU A 68 -13.54 22.99 5.73
N SER A 69 -13.44 23.32 7.02
CA SER A 69 -13.80 24.64 7.56
C SER A 69 -12.73 25.72 7.38
N GLY A 70 -11.60 25.40 6.75
CA GLY A 70 -10.49 26.32 6.55
C GLY A 70 -10.70 27.31 5.40
N ARG A 71 -10.05 28.48 5.48
CA ARG A 71 -9.99 29.47 4.38
C ARG A 71 -9.06 29.05 3.24
N GLN A 72 -8.18 28.07 3.48
CA GLN A 72 -7.24 27.59 2.47
C GLN A 72 -7.88 26.55 1.53
N PRO A 73 -7.51 26.53 0.24
CA PRO A 73 -7.91 25.46 -0.67
C PRO A 73 -7.48 24.08 -0.13
N PHE A 74 -8.44 23.17 0.01
CA PHE A 74 -8.22 21.84 0.59
C PHE A 74 -7.05 21.09 -0.06
N VAL A 75 -6.89 21.20 -1.39
CA VAL A 75 -5.81 20.51 -2.13
C VAL A 75 -4.43 20.96 -1.66
N LEU A 76 -4.24 22.24 -1.32
CA LEU A 76 -2.95 22.73 -0.81
C LEU A 76 -2.65 22.12 0.55
N THR A 77 -3.63 22.13 1.45
CA THR A 77 -3.52 21.50 2.78
C THR A 77 -3.26 19.99 2.67
N TYR A 78 -3.96 19.31 1.76
CA TYR A 78 -3.76 17.89 1.48
C TYR A 78 -2.33 17.60 1.02
N ARG A 79 -1.80 18.34 0.03
CA ARG A 79 -0.43 18.17 -0.46
C ARG A 79 0.62 18.44 0.63
N ALA A 80 0.44 19.48 1.45
CA ALA A 80 1.36 19.78 2.54
C ALA A 80 1.41 18.63 3.56
N ARG A 81 0.24 18.06 3.93
CA ARG A 81 0.17 16.89 4.81
C ARG A 81 0.77 15.64 4.16
N MET A 82 0.59 15.44 2.86
CA MET A 82 1.22 14.33 2.14
C MET A 82 2.75 14.40 2.17
N LEU A 83 3.34 15.60 2.05
CA LEU A 83 4.78 15.78 2.14
C LEU A 83 5.31 15.46 3.55
N ASP A 84 4.62 15.91 4.60
CA ASP A 84 4.96 15.53 5.98
C ASP A 84 4.85 14.01 6.18
N LEU A 85 3.71 13.43 5.80
CA LEU A 85 3.40 12.01 5.99
C LEU A 85 4.38 11.09 5.26
N LEU A 86 4.71 11.40 4.01
CA LEU A 86 5.65 10.61 3.20
C LEU A 86 7.13 10.91 3.51
N GLY A 87 7.40 11.97 4.27
CA GLY A 87 8.73 12.24 4.83
C GLY A 87 9.04 11.41 6.07
N ARG A 88 8.06 10.70 6.65
CA ARG A 88 8.25 9.91 7.87
C ARG A 88 9.10 8.66 7.60
N PRO A 89 9.89 8.19 8.59
CA PRO A 89 10.78 7.05 8.37
C PRO A 89 10.08 5.76 7.96
N HIS A 90 8.87 5.51 8.46
CA HIS A 90 8.08 4.32 8.16
C HIS A 90 7.11 4.50 6.97
N ALA A 91 7.11 5.67 6.31
CA ALA A 91 6.34 5.89 5.10
C ALA A 91 6.55 4.82 4.00
N PRO A 92 7.73 4.20 3.83
CA PRO A 92 7.89 3.10 2.88
C PRO A 92 6.88 1.96 3.07
N ALA A 93 6.36 1.73 4.28
CA ALA A 93 5.35 0.71 4.56
C ALA A 93 4.03 0.90 3.78
N TYR A 94 3.72 2.11 3.32
CA TYR A 94 2.58 2.32 2.41
C TYR A 94 2.68 1.50 1.12
N VAL A 95 3.90 1.23 0.65
CA VAL A 95 4.14 0.40 -0.54
C VAL A 95 3.63 -1.02 -0.30
N GLY A 96 3.87 -1.58 0.88
CA GLY A 96 3.44 -2.91 1.30
C GLY A 96 1.94 -3.06 1.52
N LEU A 97 1.22 -1.96 1.79
CA LEU A 97 -0.25 -1.99 1.91
C LEU A 97 -0.95 -2.31 0.57
N GLY A 98 -0.26 -2.15 -0.56
CA GLY A 98 -0.83 -2.37 -1.88
C GLY A 98 -1.96 -1.40 -2.24
N GLY A 99 -2.65 -1.70 -3.34
CA GLY A 99 -3.84 -1.02 -3.82
C GLY A 99 -3.72 0.51 -3.85
N PRO A 100 -4.77 1.25 -3.42
CA PRO A 100 -4.77 2.71 -3.46
C PRO A 100 -3.71 3.33 -2.55
N TYR A 101 -3.37 2.70 -1.42
CA TYR A 101 -2.35 3.23 -0.51
C TYR A 101 -0.97 3.25 -1.18
N SER A 102 -0.56 2.10 -1.74
CA SER A 102 0.72 1.98 -2.45
C SER A 102 0.79 2.90 -3.66
N TRP A 103 -0.31 3.02 -4.43
CA TRP A 103 -0.33 3.90 -5.59
C TRP A 103 -0.17 5.37 -5.22
N VAL A 104 -0.98 5.88 -4.29
CA VAL A 104 -0.94 7.29 -3.86
C VAL A 104 0.40 7.61 -3.22
N ALA A 105 0.90 6.74 -2.35
CA ALA A 105 2.20 6.95 -1.71
C ALA A 105 3.34 7.01 -2.74
N ARG A 106 3.38 6.12 -3.74
CA ARG A 106 4.40 6.17 -4.81
C ARG A 106 4.26 7.40 -5.71
N ARG A 107 3.03 7.85 -5.99
CA ARG A 107 2.79 9.06 -6.83
C ARG A 107 3.40 10.32 -6.22
N TYR A 108 3.30 10.47 -4.90
CA TYR A 108 3.73 11.68 -4.17
C TYR A 108 5.10 11.52 -3.48
N GLY A 109 5.48 10.31 -3.09
CA GLY A 109 6.76 9.99 -2.44
C GLY A 109 7.87 9.60 -3.41
N GLY A 110 7.53 9.34 -4.68
CA GLY A 110 8.48 8.99 -5.73
C GLY A 110 8.95 7.53 -5.68
N VAL A 111 9.83 7.19 -6.63
CA VAL A 111 10.36 5.83 -6.81
C VAL A 111 11.21 5.36 -5.62
N GLU A 112 11.87 6.29 -4.93
CA GLU A 112 12.70 6.01 -3.75
C GLU A 112 11.92 5.35 -2.62
N LEU A 113 10.61 5.60 -2.53
CA LEU A 113 9.78 5.00 -1.50
C LEU A 113 9.74 3.47 -1.59
N ALA A 114 9.67 2.94 -2.82
CA ALA A 114 9.71 1.50 -3.07
C ALA A 114 11.10 0.91 -2.78
N HIS A 115 12.16 1.59 -3.18
CA HIS A 115 13.53 1.15 -2.87
C HIS A 115 13.77 1.09 -1.36
N LYS A 116 13.33 2.10 -0.61
CA LYS A 116 13.41 2.10 0.85
C LYS A 116 12.61 0.96 1.47
N TYR A 117 11.40 0.70 0.97
CA TYR A 117 10.57 -0.40 1.47
C TYR A 117 11.24 -1.76 1.28
N MET A 118 11.81 -1.98 0.10
CA MET A 118 12.57 -3.17 -0.26
C MET A 118 13.88 -3.33 0.53
N SER A 119 14.36 -2.26 1.17
CA SER A 119 15.56 -2.28 2.01
C SER A 119 15.29 -2.75 3.43
N GLY A 120 14.03 -3.05 3.77
CA GLY A 120 13.60 -3.57 5.07
C GLY A 120 13.02 -2.51 6.01
N PRO A 121 12.68 -2.89 7.26
CA PRO A 121 12.01 -2.02 8.22
C PRO A 121 12.83 -0.80 8.64
N SER A 122 12.11 0.28 8.92
CA SER A 122 12.65 1.57 9.30
C SER A 122 13.13 1.62 10.76
N ILE A 123 13.56 2.81 11.19
CA ILE A 123 13.87 3.10 12.60
C ILE A 123 12.65 3.01 13.53
N GLN A 124 11.42 3.04 13.01
CA GLN A 124 10.22 2.78 13.80
C GLN A 124 10.37 1.43 14.52
N VAL A 125 10.67 0.38 13.77
CA VAL A 125 10.90 -0.97 14.30
C VAL A 125 12.29 -1.08 14.91
N THR A 126 13.35 -0.78 14.13
CA THR A 126 14.72 -1.17 14.49
C THR A 126 15.32 -0.39 15.66
N ARG A 127 14.77 0.80 15.98
CA ARG A 127 15.22 1.64 17.10
C ARG A 127 14.16 1.83 18.16
N HIS A 128 12.93 2.12 17.73
CA HIS A 128 11.84 2.46 18.65
C HIS A 128 11.02 1.23 19.05
N SER A 129 11.26 0.06 18.43
CA SER A 129 10.45 -1.15 18.66
C SER A 129 8.95 -0.87 18.54
N ARG A 130 8.59 0.04 17.62
CA ARG A 130 7.23 0.41 17.27
C ARG A 130 6.96 -0.11 15.87
N GLY A 131 5.83 -0.78 15.71
CA GLY A 131 5.48 -1.51 14.51
C GLY A 131 4.68 -2.75 14.89
N GLU A 132 4.29 -3.49 13.87
CA GLU A 132 3.59 -4.74 14.03
C GLU A 132 4.60 -5.90 14.15
N ASN A 133 4.12 -7.01 14.69
CA ASN A 133 4.91 -8.22 14.86
C ASN A 133 3.99 -9.43 14.91
N ASP A 134 4.57 -10.63 14.86
CA ASP A 134 3.81 -11.88 14.82
C ASP A 134 3.60 -12.53 16.21
N SER A 135 3.70 -11.79 17.31
CA SER A 135 3.59 -12.36 18.68
C SER A 135 2.26 -13.03 18.98
N ASP A 136 1.19 -12.56 18.35
CA ASP A 136 -0.17 -13.07 18.56
C ASP A 136 -0.41 -14.38 17.79
N GLU A 137 0.53 -14.79 16.94
CA GLU A 137 0.46 -16.03 16.19
C GLU A 137 0.85 -17.25 17.03
N ARG A 138 0.12 -18.37 16.85
CA ARG A 138 0.35 -19.63 17.59
C ARG A 138 1.79 -20.14 17.50
N PHE A 139 2.46 -19.89 16.38
CA PHE A 139 3.83 -20.30 16.11
C PHE A 139 4.68 -19.09 15.75
N PHE A 140 4.69 -18.05 16.58
CA PHE A 140 5.43 -16.82 16.32
C PHE A 140 6.93 -17.07 16.02
N LEU A 141 7.48 -16.32 15.06
CA LEU A 141 8.88 -16.37 14.63
C LEU A 141 9.68 -15.18 15.20
N GLY A 142 9.01 -14.23 15.86
CA GLY A 142 9.64 -13.02 16.40
C GLY A 142 10.03 -12.07 15.28
N ILE A 143 9.20 -11.97 14.24
CA ILE A 143 9.41 -11.06 13.11
C ILE A 143 8.65 -9.76 13.34
N HIS A 144 9.28 -8.65 12.97
CA HIS A 144 8.76 -7.30 13.15
C HIS A 144 8.81 -6.53 11.83
N TRP A 145 7.81 -5.70 11.58
CA TRP A 145 7.71 -4.85 10.39
C TRP A 145 7.10 -3.48 10.70
N ASP A 146 7.35 -2.52 9.83
CA ASP A 146 6.82 -1.16 9.99
C ASP A 146 5.29 -1.16 9.92
N GLU A 147 4.67 -0.33 10.75
CA GLU A 147 3.21 -0.15 10.78
C GLU A 147 2.85 1.26 10.34
N VAL A 148 1.77 1.36 9.58
CA VAL A 148 1.07 2.61 9.31
C VAL A 148 -0.28 2.58 10.02
N SER A 149 -0.52 3.58 10.86
CA SER A 149 -1.77 3.67 11.63
C SER A 149 -2.99 3.91 10.73
N LEU A 150 -4.20 3.64 11.25
CA LEU A 150 -5.44 3.94 10.53
C LEU A 150 -5.57 5.43 10.20
N ARG A 151 -5.13 6.32 11.10
CA ARG A 151 -5.17 7.78 10.89
C ARG A 151 -4.27 8.20 9.74
N GLU A 152 -3.08 7.62 9.67
CA GLU A 152 -2.13 7.86 8.59
C GLU A 152 -2.67 7.34 7.24
N LYS A 153 -3.26 6.14 7.21
CA LYS A 153 -3.98 5.61 6.04
C LYS A 153 -5.12 6.55 5.59
N GLN A 154 -5.88 7.09 6.54
CA GLN A 154 -6.94 8.07 6.27
C GLN A 154 -6.40 9.38 5.70
N LEU A 155 -5.31 9.92 6.28
CA LEU A 155 -4.65 11.12 5.80
C LEU A 155 -4.11 10.95 4.38
N LEU A 156 -3.47 9.82 4.10
CA LEU A 156 -2.93 9.52 2.77
C LEU A 156 -4.01 9.60 1.69
N LEU A 157 -5.24 9.19 2.01
CA LEU A 157 -6.35 9.22 1.06
C LEU A 157 -7.18 10.52 1.13
N GLY A 158 -6.74 11.50 1.91
CA GLY A 158 -7.40 12.79 2.06
C GLY A 158 -8.78 12.68 2.72
N TYR A 159 -8.90 11.81 3.72
CA TYR A 159 -10.15 11.58 4.45
C TYR A 159 -10.62 12.82 5.22
N VAL A 160 -11.89 13.15 5.04
CA VAL A 160 -12.61 14.16 5.80
C VAL A 160 -13.82 13.50 6.42
N GLN A 161 -13.90 13.57 7.75
CA GLN A 161 -15.05 13.09 8.49
C GLN A 161 -16.29 13.95 8.18
N GLY A 162 -17.43 13.30 7.98
CA GLY A 162 -18.70 13.98 7.83
C GLY A 162 -19.12 14.72 9.12
N SER A 163 -19.62 15.95 8.98
CA SER A 163 -20.20 16.70 10.11
C SER A 163 -21.72 16.53 10.14
N ASN A 164 -22.31 16.51 11.34
CA ASN A 164 -23.76 16.56 11.59
C ASN A 164 -24.58 15.54 10.76
N GLY A 165 -24.15 14.27 10.72
CA GLY A 165 -24.82 13.21 9.95
C GLY A 165 -24.51 13.23 8.44
N GLY A 166 -23.63 14.13 7.99
CA GLY A 166 -23.09 14.11 6.64
C GLY A 166 -22.23 12.87 6.37
N ALA A 167 -22.16 12.45 5.11
CA ALA A 167 -21.31 11.34 4.70
C ALA A 167 -19.83 11.73 4.71
N ASP A 168 -18.99 10.79 5.16
CA ASP A 168 -17.55 10.83 5.04
C ASP A 168 -17.09 11.00 3.60
N ARG A 169 -15.91 11.62 3.43
CA ARG A 169 -15.37 12.00 2.12
C ARG A 169 -13.88 11.69 2.02
N TRP A 170 -13.41 11.43 0.80
CA TRP A 170 -12.00 11.16 0.54
C TRP A 170 -11.53 11.82 -0.75
N MET A 171 -10.26 12.23 -0.79
CA MET A 171 -9.61 12.74 -2.01
C MET A 171 -9.31 11.60 -3.00
N TYR A 172 -8.95 10.43 -2.47
CA TYR A 172 -8.79 9.18 -3.22
C TYR A 172 -9.70 8.11 -2.62
N PRO A 173 -10.34 7.24 -3.42
CA PRO A 173 -11.26 6.25 -2.88
C PRO A 173 -10.49 5.18 -2.09
N PRO A 174 -10.89 4.87 -0.84
CA PRO A 174 -10.25 3.83 -0.06
C PRO A 174 -10.69 2.42 -0.53
N PRO A 175 -9.97 1.35 -0.13
CA PRO A 175 -10.25 -0.01 -0.59
C PRO A 175 -11.70 -0.46 -0.36
N GLU A 176 -12.32 -0.07 0.75
CA GLU A 176 -13.71 -0.38 1.09
C GLU A 176 -14.72 0.30 0.14
N VAL A 177 -14.40 1.50 -0.35
CA VAL A 177 -15.21 2.19 -1.36
C VAL A 177 -15.03 1.54 -2.72
N LEU A 178 -13.81 1.16 -3.09
CA LEU A 178 -13.52 0.43 -4.33
C LEU A 178 -14.23 -0.92 -4.36
N LYS A 179 -14.08 -1.74 -3.32
CA LYS A 179 -14.71 -3.08 -3.20
C LYS A 179 -16.23 -3.03 -3.30
N GLY A 180 -16.86 -1.97 -2.81
CA GLY A 180 -18.31 -1.84 -2.82
C GLY A 180 -18.91 -1.22 -4.09
N ALA A 181 -18.11 -0.64 -4.99
CA ALA A 181 -18.65 0.21 -6.06
C ALA A 181 -17.86 0.21 -7.40
N CYS A 182 -16.63 -0.29 -7.43
CA CYS A 182 -15.78 -0.33 -8.62
C CYS A 182 -15.68 -1.77 -9.14
N HIS A 183 -16.23 -2.06 -10.32
CA HIS A 183 -16.20 -3.41 -10.91
C HIS A 183 -14.79 -3.83 -11.34
N HIS A 184 -13.89 -2.86 -11.51
CA HIS A 184 -12.50 -3.08 -11.91
C HIS A 184 -11.57 -3.41 -10.74
N TRP A 185 -12.06 -3.29 -9.50
CA TRP A 185 -11.27 -3.61 -8.31
C TRP A 185 -11.42 -5.10 -7.95
N SER A 186 -10.39 -5.88 -8.29
CA SER A 186 -10.28 -7.31 -7.97
C SER A 186 -9.24 -7.62 -6.88
N GLY A 187 -8.73 -6.59 -6.20
CA GLY A 187 -7.59 -6.71 -5.29
C GLY A 187 -6.21 -6.66 -5.97
N ILE A 188 -6.19 -6.50 -7.30
CA ILE A 188 -4.96 -6.33 -8.10
C ILE A 188 -5.02 -4.96 -8.80
N TRP A 189 -3.87 -4.29 -8.91
CA TRP A 189 -3.77 -3.05 -9.67
C TRP A 189 -3.72 -3.35 -11.18
N THR A 190 -4.84 -3.11 -11.87
CA THR A 190 -4.96 -3.30 -13.32
C THR A 190 -4.66 -2.00 -14.08
N SER A 191 -4.49 -2.08 -15.40
CA SER A 191 -4.36 -0.88 -16.25
C SER A 191 -5.58 0.04 -16.17
N THR A 192 -6.77 -0.50 -15.98
CA THR A 192 -7.98 0.33 -15.79
C THR A 192 -7.97 1.03 -14.43
N MET A 193 -7.44 0.40 -13.39
CA MET A 193 -7.21 1.07 -12.09
C MET A 193 -6.19 2.19 -12.23
N GLU A 194 -5.12 1.97 -12.99
CA GLU A 194 -4.11 2.98 -13.30
C GLU A 194 -4.73 4.19 -14.00
N ASP A 195 -5.46 3.99 -15.10
CA ASP A 195 -6.12 5.06 -15.83
C ASP A 195 -7.11 5.85 -14.96
N MET A 196 -7.86 5.15 -14.10
CA MET A 196 -8.80 5.77 -13.18
C MET A 196 -8.09 6.66 -12.15
N PHE A 197 -7.02 6.16 -11.53
CA PHE A 197 -6.27 6.94 -10.53
C PHE A 197 -5.49 8.09 -11.17
N GLN A 198 -5.02 7.95 -12.40
CA GLN A 198 -4.48 9.05 -13.19
C GLN A 198 -5.55 10.11 -13.49
N TYR A 199 -6.76 9.70 -13.87
CA TYR A 199 -7.89 10.62 -14.08
C TYR A 199 -8.21 11.42 -12.80
N ILE A 200 -8.30 10.76 -11.65
CA ILE A 200 -8.50 11.42 -10.34
C ILE A 200 -7.37 12.42 -10.09
N THR A 201 -6.13 11.97 -10.25
CA THR A 201 -4.94 12.75 -9.93
C THR A 201 -4.79 13.99 -10.80
N LYS A 202 -5.23 13.98 -12.07
CA LYS A 202 -5.27 15.19 -12.90
C LYS A 202 -6.04 16.33 -12.23
N SER A 203 -7.17 16.04 -11.60
CA SER A 203 -7.95 17.07 -10.88
C SER A 203 -7.25 17.54 -9.60
N VAL A 204 -6.54 16.64 -8.92
CA VAL A 204 -5.74 16.97 -7.73
C VAL A 204 -4.57 17.85 -8.14
N ASP A 205 -3.86 17.50 -9.21
CA ASP A 205 -2.71 18.21 -9.78
C ASP A 205 -3.09 19.63 -10.25
N ASN A 206 -4.28 19.79 -10.82
CA ASN A 206 -4.83 21.08 -11.23
C ASN A 206 -5.41 21.91 -10.07
N GLY A 207 -5.45 21.38 -8.84
CA GLY A 207 -5.99 22.11 -7.68
C GLY A 207 -7.51 22.21 -7.65
N THR A 208 -8.23 21.51 -8.54
CA THR A 208 -9.70 21.58 -8.66
C THR A 208 -10.43 20.43 -7.97
N ALA A 209 -9.69 19.44 -7.47
CA ALA A 209 -10.28 18.30 -6.77
C ALA A 209 -10.93 18.69 -5.44
N THR A 210 -12.00 17.96 -5.10
CA THR A 210 -12.66 18.05 -3.79
C THR A 210 -12.91 16.64 -3.25
N PRO A 211 -12.82 16.42 -1.93
CA PRO A 211 -13.13 15.12 -1.34
C PRO A 211 -14.56 14.69 -1.67
N LYS A 212 -14.71 13.44 -2.12
CA LYS A 212 -15.98 12.85 -2.53
C LYS A 212 -16.47 11.83 -1.51
N SER A 213 -17.77 11.81 -1.29
CA SER A 213 -18.43 10.72 -0.56
C SER A 213 -18.49 9.45 -1.40
N LYS A 214 -18.78 8.30 -0.79
CA LYS A 214 -18.96 7.02 -1.48
C LYS A 214 -19.92 7.12 -2.68
N SER A 215 -21.07 7.79 -2.51
CA SER A 215 -22.04 7.98 -3.61
C SER A 215 -21.47 8.83 -4.73
N LYS A 216 -20.74 9.92 -4.42
CA LYS A 216 -20.11 10.75 -5.45
C LYS A 216 -19.00 10.01 -6.19
N TRP A 217 -18.22 9.16 -5.51
CA TRP A 217 -17.25 8.29 -6.17
C TRP A 217 -17.91 7.36 -7.19
N LEU A 218 -19.01 6.70 -6.80
CA LEU A 218 -19.75 5.82 -7.69
C LEU A 218 -20.28 6.57 -8.92
N HIS A 219 -20.95 7.71 -8.73
CA HIS A 219 -21.60 8.43 -9.82
C HIS A 219 -20.62 9.17 -10.73
N ASP A 220 -19.67 9.91 -10.15
CA ASP A 220 -18.81 10.84 -10.90
C ASP A 220 -17.61 10.13 -11.55
N VAL A 221 -17.15 9.01 -10.97
CA VAL A 221 -15.89 8.37 -11.37
C VAL A 221 -16.09 6.91 -11.75
N PHE A 222 -16.67 6.07 -10.90
CA PHE A 222 -16.68 4.62 -11.19
C PHE A 222 -17.65 4.25 -12.29
N ARG A 223 -18.86 4.83 -12.32
CA ARG A 223 -19.89 4.50 -13.31
C ARG A 223 -19.39 4.66 -14.76
N PRO A 224 -18.77 5.79 -15.17
CA PRO A 224 -18.19 5.91 -16.51
C PRO A 224 -17.19 4.80 -16.86
N PHE A 225 -16.32 4.40 -15.92
CA PHE A 225 -15.36 3.33 -16.15
C PHE A 225 -16.02 1.95 -16.18
N ASN A 226 -17.01 1.70 -15.31
CA ASN A 226 -17.75 0.45 -15.24
C ASN A 226 -18.58 0.19 -16.50
N THR A 227 -19.08 1.24 -17.18
CA THR A 227 -19.89 1.11 -18.39
C THR A 227 -19.07 1.01 -19.66
N CYS A 228 -17.90 1.65 -19.71
CA CYS A 228 -17.12 1.78 -20.95
C CYS A 228 -16.03 0.71 -21.10
N ARG A 229 -15.73 -0.07 -20.05
CA ARG A 229 -14.66 -1.07 -20.07
C ARG A 229 -15.14 -2.36 -19.43
N PRO A 230 -14.89 -3.53 -20.05
CA PRO A 230 -15.21 -4.80 -19.42
C PRO A 230 -14.36 -4.96 -18.14
N PRO A 231 -14.97 -5.34 -17.01
CA PRO A 231 -14.21 -5.61 -15.81
C PRO A 231 -13.32 -6.84 -16.00
N TYR A 232 -12.13 -6.82 -15.41
CA TYR A 232 -11.29 -8.01 -15.32
C TYR A 232 -11.81 -8.90 -14.19
N HIS A 233 -12.41 -10.02 -14.57
CA HIS A 233 -12.76 -11.09 -13.64
C HIS A 233 -11.89 -12.31 -13.95
N LEU A 234 -11.22 -12.84 -12.93
CA LEU A 234 -10.65 -14.17 -12.98
C LEU A 234 -11.83 -15.15 -13.06
N SER A 235 -11.92 -15.94 -14.13
CA SER A 235 -12.88 -17.02 -14.20
C SER A 235 -12.54 -18.10 -13.17
N GLU A 236 -13.54 -18.82 -12.68
CA GLU A 236 -13.34 -20.00 -11.83
C GLU A 236 -12.46 -21.06 -12.52
N GLU A 237 -12.57 -21.17 -13.83
CA GLU A 237 -11.71 -22.02 -14.67
C GLU A 237 -10.24 -21.61 -14.57
N ASN A 238 -9.94 -20.32 -14.74
CA ASN A 238 -8.57 -19.81 -14.58
C ASN A 238 -8.08 -20.12 -13.15
N VAL A 239 -8.86 -19.79 -12.12
CA VAL A 239 -8.46 -20.05 -10.72
C VAL A 239 -8.15 -21.54 -10.50
N THR A 240 -8.98 -22.42 -11.05
CA THR A 240 -8.82 -23.87 -10.94
C THR A 240 -7.58 -24.36 -11.69
N GLU A 241 -7.40 -23.97 -12.94
CA GLU A 241 -6.23 -24.29 -13.76
C GLU A 241 -4.94 -23.89 -13.04
N ILE A 242 -4.92 -22.69 -12.49
CA ILE A 242 -3.76 -22.13 -11.80
C ILE A 242 -3.48 -22.91 -10.52
N ARG A 243 -4.53 -23.27 -9.78
CA ARG A 243 -4.38 -24.09 -8.58
C ARG A 243 -3.77 -25.44 -8.93
N LEU A 244 -4.27 -26.09 -9.99
CA LEU A 244 -3.76 -27.36 -10.50
C LEU A 244 -2.30 -27.25 -10.94
N LEU A 245 -1.91 -26.17 -11.63
CA LEU A 245 -0.52 -25.91 -12.00
C LEU A 245 0.36 -25.72 -10.75
N CYS A 246 -0.08 -24.95 -9.76
CA CYS A 246 0.64 -24.80 -8.50
C CYS A 246 0.81 -26.14 -7.77
N GLU A 247 -0.23 -26.98 -7.73
CA GLU A 247 -0.18 -28.32 -7.13
C GLU A 247 0.79 -29.24 -7.92
N PHE A 248 0.68 -29.28 -9.24
CA PHE A 248 1.51 -30.10 -10.12
C PHE A 248 3.00 -29.76 -10.00
N TYR A 249 3.34 -28.47 -9.97
CA TYR A 249 4.72 -27.99 -9.83
C TYR A 249 5.16 -27.80 -8.37
N GLN A 250 4.33 -28.22 -7.39
CA GLN A 250 4.60 -28.10 -5.96
C GLN A 250 4.97 -26.66 -5.53
N VAL A 251 4.37 -25.68 -6.19
CA VAL A 251 4.63 -24.28 -5.88
C VAL A 251 3.80 -23.87 -4.67
N PRO A 252 4.40 -23.28 -3.63
CA PRO A 252 3.63 -22.82 -2.49
C PRO A 252 2.59 -21.78 -2.93
N THR A 253 1.34 -21.97 -2.52
CA THR A 253 0.24 -21.01 -2.75
C THR A 253 0.27 -19.83 -1.76
N ASN A 254 1.17 -19.93 -0.77
CA ASN A 254 1.43 -18.94 0.26
C ASN A 254 2.93 -18.87 0.56
N TRP A 255 3.45 -17.65 0.67
CA TRP A 255 4.81 -17.36 1.12
C TRP A 255 4.83 -16.58 2.43
N ASP A 256 3.70 -16.56 3.13
CA ASP A 256 3.59 -15.96 4.45
C ASP A 256 4.62 -16.56 5.39
N ARG A 257 5.39 -15.69 6.03
CA ARG A 257 6.41 -16.04 7.04
C ARG A 257 7.52 -16.96 6.51
N VAL A 258 7.68 -17.06 5.19
CA VAL A 258 8.81 -17.74 4.54
C VAL A 258 9.99 -16.77 4.44
N ALA A 259 11.19 -17.23 4.79
CA ALA A 259 12.38 -16.41 4.62
C ALA A 259 12.59 -16.08 3.13
N ILE A 260 12.85 -14.80 2.81
CA ILE A 260 13.05 -14.37 1.42
C ILE A 260 14.19 -15.17 0.75
N SER A 261 15.24 -15.50 1.49
CA SER A 261 16.37 -16.30 1.02
C SER A 261 16.03 -17.78 0.76
N SER A 262 14.90 -18.27 1.26
CA SER A 262 14.43 -19.64 1.02
C SER A 262 13.28 -19.70 0.01
N LEU A 263 12.92 -18.58 -0.64
CA LEU A 263 11.89 -18.58 -1.66
C LEU A 263 12.38 -19.37 -2.88
N SER A 264 11.79 -20.55 -3.08
CA SER A 264 11.96 -21.31 -4.31
C SER A 264 11.00 -20.75 -5.36
N ILE A 265 11.57 -20.10 -6.39
CA ILE A 265 10.83 -19.64 -7.55
C ILE A 265 10.96 -20.72 -8.63
N PRO A 266 9.87 -21.38 -9.03
CA PRO A 266 9.89 -22.37 -10.09
C PRO A 266 10.44 -21.75 -11.38
N GLU A 267 11.36 -22.45 -12.04
CA GLU A 267 11.82 -22.05 -13.36
C GLU A 267 10.63 -22.09 -14.34
N TRP A 268 10.49 -21.05 -15.15
CA TRP A 268 9.55 -21.06 -16.26
C TRP A 268 9.90 -22.22 -17.20
N ARG A 269 8.91 -23.08 -17.46
CA ARG A 269 9.00 -24.15 -18.46
C ARG A 269 7.92 -23.89 -19.50
N GLU A 270 8.30 -23.85 -20.77
CA GLU A 270 7.32 -23.91 -21.87
C GLU A 270 6.53 -25.22 -21.69
N ILE A 271 5.21 -25.10 -21.54
CA ILE A 271 4.27 -26.22 -21.55
C ILE A 271 3.62 -26.26 -22.93
#